data_AF-A0A3D8LBR4-F1
#
_entry.id   AF-A0A3D8LBR4-F1
#
_cell.length_a   1.000
_cell.length_b   1.000
_cell.length_c   1.000
_cell.angle_alpha   90.00
_cell.angle_beta   90.00
_cell.angle_gamma   90.00
#
_symmetry.space_group_name_H-M   'P 1'
#
loop_
_entity.id
_entity.type
_entity.pdbx_description
1 polymer ?
#
loop_
_entity_poly.entity_id
_entity_poly.type
_entity_poly.pdbx_seq_one_letter_code
_entity_poly.pdbx_strand_id
1 'polypeptide(L)'
;MPLVCLLLVLGTNIFASIPVGNFTREPVAVAGLPFYVGFISNMGMLFWCAAAVLCIFSWLVFRQNESEKTLSSFLLYFGLLTLALLFDDFFQLHDYIFLFYLPISEKLIFLSYGILMLSGLIIFRDYILMQTDFFVFFTAFVFLGLSIVVDSLQHQLQPFLGEDIRILLEDGFKFFGIVGWFGYFAKVCLTKFRASV
;
A
#
# COMPACT_ATOMS: atom_id res chain seq x y z
N MET A 1 1.10 -3.20 -24.59
CA MET A 1 0.80 -2.70 -23.22
C MET A 1 1.20 -1.23 -23.07
N PRO A 2 2.49 -0.81 -23.11
CA PRO A 2 2.86 0.61 -22.93
C PRO A 2 2.34 1.54 -24.03
N LEU A 3 2.35 1.08 -25.30
CA LEU A 3 1.78 1.83 -26.42
C LEU A 3 0.28 2.14 -26.25
N VAL A 4 -0.47 1.20 -25.66
CA VAL A 4 -1.91 1.37 -25.43
C VAL A 4 -2.15 2.45 -24.38
N CYS A 5 -1.39 2.46 -23.29
CA CYS A 5 -1.47 3.52 -22.28
C CYS A 5 -1.17 4.90 -22.88
N LEU A 6 -0.13 5.02 -23.71
CA LEU A 6 0.20 6.28 -24.38
C LEU A 6 -0.88 6.72 -25.36
N LEU A 7 -1.47 5.78 -26.12
CA LEU A 7 -2.60 6.08 -27.02
C LEU A 7 -3.85 6.53 -26.25
N LEU A 8 -4.13 5.94 -25.08
CA LEU A 8 -5.22 6.39 -24.22
C LEU A 8 -4.99 7.82 -23.71
N VAL A 9 -3.77 8.14 -23.28
CA VAL A 9 -3.39 9.49 -22.84
C VAL A 9 -3.46 10.51 -24.00
N LEU A 10 -3.10 10.12 -25.22
CA LEU A 10 -3.29 10.98 -26.40
C LEU A 10 -4.79 11.17 -26.71
N GLY A 11 -5.59 10.14 -26.52
CA GLY A 11 -7.05 10.20 -26.66
C GLY A 11 -7.69 11.23 -25.73
N THR A 12 -7.26 11.35 -24.47
CA THR A 12 -7.84 12.34 -23.54
C THR A 12 -7.57 13.78 -23.96
N ASN A 13 -6.45 14.04 -24.66
CA ASN A 13 -6.19 15.36 -25.24
C ASN A 13 -7.15 15.68 -26.38
N ILE A 14 -7.43 14.71 -27.24
CA ILE A 14 -8.28 14.87 -28.42
C ILE A 14 -9.76 15.00 -28.02
N PHE A 15 -10.23 14.17 -27.07
CA PHE A 15 -11.64 14.06 -26.73
C PHE A 15 -12.08 14.90 -25.52
N ALA A 16 -11.16 15.21 -24.60
CA ALA A 16 -11.48 15.93 -23.35
C ALA A 16 -10.68 17.22 -23.17
N SER A 17 -9.86 17.62 -24.16
CA SER A 17 -9.00 18.82 -24.12
C SER A 17 -8.05 18.87 -22.91
N ILE A 18 -7.74 17.72 -22.31
CA ILE A 18 -6.80 17.64 -21.18
C ILE A 18 -5.37 17.65 -21.73
N PRO A 19 -4.48 18.55 -21.28
CA PRO A 19 -3.09 18.56 -21.72
C PRO A 19 -2.40 17.22 -21.43
N VAL A 20 -1.74 16.63 -22.44
CA VAL A 20 -0.95 15.39 -22.29
C VAL A 20 0.09 15.52 -21.17
N GLY A 21 0.61 16.74 -20.97
CA GLY A 21 1.54 17.06 -19.89
C GLY A 21 1.01 16.74 -18.50
N ASN A 22 -0.31 16.78 -18.27
CA ASN A 22 -0.91 16.48 -16.98
C ASN A 22 -0.84 14.98 -16.62
N PHE A 23 -0.69 14.10 -17.61
CA PHE A 23 -0.56 12.65 -17.40
C PHE A 23 0.89 12.16 -17.43
N THR A 24 1.79 12.93 -18.03
CA THR A 24 3.16 12.47 -18.38
C THR A 24 4.26 13.17 -17.58
N ARG A 25 3.99 14.35 -17.03
CA ARG A 25 4.93 15.08 -16.18
C ARG A 25 4.66 14.76 -14.72
N GLU A 26 5.69 14.91 -13.89
CA GLU A 26 5.56 14.73 -12.44
C GLU A 26 4.56 15.74 -11.84
N PRO A 27 3.70 15.31 -10.89
CA PRO A 27 2.73 16.20 -10.25
C PRO A 27 3.35 17.45 -9.63
N VAL A 28 4.52 17.32 -8.98
CA VAL A 28 5.27 18.44 -8.39
C VAL A 28 5.67 19.48 -9.44
N ALA A 29 6.09 19.02 -10.63
CA ALA A 29 6.48 19.89 -11.73
C ALA A 29 5.26 20.55 -12.43
N VAL A 30 4.13 19.84 -12.50
CA VAL A 30 2.88 20.39 -13.05
C VAL A 30 2.30 21.45 -12.11
N ALA A 31 2.36 21.21 -10.80
CA ALA A 31 1.83 22.12 -9.78
C ALA A 31 2.79 23.27 -9.39
N GLY A 32 4.03 23.26 -9.89
CA GLY A 32 5.05 24.28 -9.55
C GLY A 32 5.48 24.22 -8.08
N LEU A 33 5.44 23.04 -7.47
CA LEU A 33 5.74 22.83 -6.06
C LEU A 33 7.23 22.54 -5.82
N PRO A 34 7.75 22.74 -4.59
CA PRO A 34 9.11 22.34 -4.24
C PRO A 34 9.33 20.82 -4.36
N PHE A 35 10.56 20.42 -4.69
CA PHE A 35 10.92 19.01 -4.94
C PHE A 35 10.67 18.05 -3.76
N TYR A 36 10.62 18.57 -2.52
CA TYR A 36 10.44 17.77 -1.31
C TYR A 36 8.97 17.49 -0.97
N VAL A 37 8.02 18.10 -1.69
CA VAL A 37 6.58 17.86 -1.43
C VAL A 37 6.25 16.40 -1.71
N GLY A 38 5.64 15.75 -0.71
CA GLY A 38 5.28 14.33 -0.78
C GLY A 38 6.45 13.36 -0.63
N PHE A 39 7.65 13.82 -0.22
CA PHE A 39 8.84 12.96 -0.13
C PHE A 39 8.60 11.66 0.68
N ILE A 40 8.07 11.77 1.91
CA ILE A 40 7.81 10.61 2.76
C ILE A 40 6.72 9.70 2.16
N SER A 41 5.65 10.28 1.64
CA SER A 41 4.57 9.54 0.97
C SER A 41 5.10 8.76 -0.24
N ASN A 42 5.90 9.39 -1.11
CA ASN A 42 6.54 8.75 -2.26
C ASN A 42 7.48 7.61 -1.85
N MET A 43 8.26 7.80 -0.78
CA MET A 43 9.08 6.72 -0.22
C MET A 43 8.22 5.54 0.26
N GLY A 44 7.08 5.82 0.91
CA GLY A 44 6.09 4.80 1.28
C GLY A 44 5.58 4.02 0.07
N MET A 45 5.21 4.70 -1.02
CA MET A 45 4.76 4.05 -2.26
C MET A 45 5.83 3.11 -2.84
N LEU A 46 7.11 3.49 -2.79
CA LEU A 46 8.20 2.61 -3.25
C LEU A 46 8.30 1.33 -2.42
N PHE A 47 8.16 1.41 -1.10
CA PHE A 47 8.17 0.22 -0.23
C PHE A 47 6.92 -0.64 -0.42
N TRP A 48 5.75 -0.02 -0.59
CA TRP A 48 4.53 -0.75 -0.96
C TRP A 48 4.71 -1.53 -2.26
N CYS A 49 5.23 -0.88 -3.30
CA CYS A 49 5.54 -1.49 -4.59
C CYS A 49 6.54 -2.64 -4.45
N ALA A 50 7.64 -2.42 -3.72
CA ALA A 50 8.64 -3.45 -3.48
C ALA A 50 8.05 -4.68 -2.76
N ALA A 51 7.20 -4.47 -1.75
CA ALA A 51 6.51 -5.56 -1.04
C ALA A 51 5.56 -6.32 -1.97
N ALA A 52 4.76 -5.62 -2.77
CA ALA A 52 3.79 -6.24 -3.70
C ALA A 52 4.51 -7.10 -4.74
N VAL A 53 5.54 -6.55 -5.38
CA VAL A 53 6.35 -7.25 -6.37
C VAL A 53 7.04 -8.46 -5.75
N LEU A 54 7.65 -8.31 -4.58
CA LEU A 54 8.33 -9.40 -3.89
C LEU A 54 7.37 -10.56 -3.59
N CYS A 55 6.18 -10.27 -3.07
CA CYS A 55 5.17 -11.28 -2.76
C CYS A 55 4.67 -12.00 -4.01
N ILE A 56 4.27 -11.25 -5.05
CA ILE A 56 3.74 -11.81 -6.29
C ILE A 56 4.82 -12.61 -7.04
N PHE A 57 6.05 -12.11 -7.09
CA PHE A 57 7.16 -12.84 -7.70
C PHE A 57 7.47 -14.13 -6.94
N SER A 58 7.54 -14.08 -5.61
CA SER A 58 7.80 -15.27 -4.79
C SER A 58 6.67 -16.30 -4.92
N TRP A 59 5.41 -15.85 -5.03
CA TRP A 59 4.29 -16.72 -5.38
C TRP A 59 4.52 -17.45 -6.72
N LEU A 60 4.95 -16.75 -7.77
CA LEU A 60 5.22 -17.37 -9.08
C LEU A 60 6.29 -18.46 -9.00
N VAL A 61 7.29 -18.28 -8.13
CA VAL A 61 8.36 -19.27 -7.91
C VAL A 61 7.84 -20.49 -7.15
N PHE A 62 7.09 -20.30 -6.06
CA PHE A 62 6.69 -21.41 -5.18
C PHE A 62 5.36 -22.08 -5.58
N ARG A 63 4.56 -21.51 -6.49
CA ARG A 63 3.22 -22.03 -6.83
C ARG A 63 3.17 -23.44 -7.41
N GLN A 64 4.28 -23.93 -7.97
CA GLN A 64 4.33 -25.28 -8.55
C GLN A 64 4.76 -26.35 -7.54
N ASN A 65 5.23 -25.95 -6.35
CA ASN A 65 5.65 -26.88 -5.32
C ASN A 65 4.49 -27.15 -4.35
N GLU A 66 3.93 -28.37 -4.39
CA GLU A 66 2.82 -28.79 -3.52
C GLU A 66 3.15 -28.66 -2.03
N SER A 67 4.42 -28.86 -1.64
CA SER A 67 4.85 -28.69 -0.23
C SER A 67 4.80 -27.23 0.24
N GLU A 68 4.76 -26.26 -0.67
CA GLU A 68 4.76 -24.81 -0.40
C GLU A 68 3.42 -24.14 -0.69
N LYS A 69 2.36 -24.92 -0.87
CA LYS A 69 1.04 -24.40 -1.26
C LYS A 69 0.48 -23.33 -0.32
N THR A 70 0.66 -23.50 0.99
CA THR A 70 0.24 -22.52 2.00
C THR A 70 1.03 -21.21 1.87
N LEU A 71 2.37 -21.27 1.76
CA LEU A 71 3.21 -20.09 1.57
C LEU A 71 2.87 -19.37 0.26
N SER A 72 2.73 -20.13 -0.82
CA SER A 72 2.35 -19.60 -2.14
C SER A 72 1.02 -18.83 -2.05
N SER A 73 -0.01 -19.45 -1.46
CA SER A 73 -1.32 -18.80 -1.30
C SER A 73 -1.26 -17.56 -0.40
N PHE A 74 -0.48 -17.63 0.67
CA PHE A 74 -0.21 -16.51 1.59
C PHE A 74 0.44 -15.33 0.86
N LEU A 75 1.49 -15.58 0.08
CA LEU A 75 2.19 -14.56 -0.69
C LEU A 75 1.30 -13.92 -1.77
N LEU A 76 0.49 -14.72 -2.46
CA LEU A 76 -0.47 -14.17 -3.44
C LEU A 76 -1.49 -13.27 -2.74
N TYR A 77 -2.07 -13.73 -1.64
CA TYR A 77 -3.09 -13.00 -0.90
C TYR A 77 -2.58 -11.63 -0.44
N PHE A 78 -1.48 -11.64 0.32
CA PHE A 78 -0.92 -10.40 0.85
C PHE A 78 -0.25 -9.56 -0.25
N GLY A 79 0.26 -10.16 -1.33
CA GLY A 79 0.76 -9.44 -2.50
C GLY A 79 -0.35 -8.65 -3.21
N LEU A 80 -1.52 -9.25 -3.41
CA LEU A 80 -2.69 -8.57 -3.99
C LEU A 80 -3.26 -7.50 -3.05
N LEU A 81 -3.33 -7.78 -1.74
CA LEU A 81 -3.75 -6.78 -0.76
C LEU A 81 -2.80 -5.57 -0.75
N THR A 82 -1.49 -5.82 -0.73
CA THR A 82 -0.46 -4.79 -0.78
C THR A 82 -0.54 -3.99 -2.08
N LEU A 83 -0.82 -4.64 -3.21
CA LEU A 83 -1.01 -3.97 -4.50
C LEU A 83 -2.26 -3.07 -4.49
N ALA A 84 -3.34 -3.51 -3.86
CA ALA A 84 -4.55 -2.70 -3.70
C ALA A 84 -4.27 -1.45 -2.84
N LEU A 85 -3.62 -1.63 -1.69
CA LEU A 85 -3.20 -0.52 -0.81
C LEU A 85 -2.23 0.45 -1.51
N LEU A 86 -1.29 -0.07 -2.31
CA LEU A 86 -0.41 0.75 -3.14
C LEU A 86 -1.21 1.65 -4.09
N PHE A 87 -2.14 1.07 -4.85
CA PHE A 87 -2.91 1.84 -5.82
C PHE A 87 -3.81 2.87 -5.15
N ASP A 88 -4.37 2.51 -4.00
CA ASP A 88 -5.16 3.41 -3.17
C ASP A 88 -4.35 4.63 -2.71
N ASP A 89 -3.16 4.40 -2.13
CA ASP A 89 -2.26 5.47 -1.70
C ASP A 89 -1.70 6.29 -2.88
N PHE A 90 -1.34 5.62 -3.98
CA PHE A 90 -0.69 6.26 -5.13
C PHE A 90 -1.63 7.18 -5.91
N PHE A 91 -2.89 6.77 -6.07
CA PHE A 91 -3.90 7.55 -6.80
C PHE A 91 -4.87 8.29 -5.89
N GLN A 92 -4.69 8.19 -4.56
CA GLN A 92 -5.62 8.73 -3.56
C GLN A 92 -7.05 8.27 -3.86
N LEU A 93 -7.24 6.97 -4.08
CA LEU A 93 -8.53 6.45 -4.54
C LEU A 93 -9.62 6.70 -3.51
N HIS A 94 -9.38 6.39 -2.24
CA HIS A 94 -10.37 6.63 -1.18
C HIS A 94 -10.64 8.10 -0.89
N ASP A 95 -9.62 8.96 -0.96
CA ASP A 95 -9.76 10.38 -0.63
C ASP A 95 -10.34 11.23 -1.76
N TYR A 96 -10.01 10.89 -3.01
CA TYR A 96 -10.37 11.74 -4.14
C TYR A 96 -11.29 11.01 -5.11
N ILE A 97 -10.88 9.85 -5.64
CA ILE A 97 -11.62 9.24 -6.75
C ILE A 97 -12.97 8.68 -6.28
N PHE A 98 -12.97 7.93 -5.19
CA PHE A 98 -14.19 7.36 -4.64
C PHE A 98 -15.08 8.46 -4.06
N LEU A 99 -14.57 9.40 -3.27
CA LEU A 99 -15.42 10.46 -2.75
C LEU A 99 -16.06 11.35 -3.83
N PHE A 100 -15.31 11.77 -4.85
CA PHE A 100 -15.81 12.73 -5.84
C PHE A 100 -16.42 12.10 -7.11
N TYR A 101 -16.01 10.90 -7.51
CA TYR A 101 -16.46 10.27 -8.76
C TYR A 101 -17.31 9.01 -8.58
N LEU A 102 -17.21 8.31 -7.45
CA LEU A 102 -17.95 7.08 -7.17
C LEU A 102 -18.51 7.13 -5.75
N PRO A 103 -19.71 7.69 -5.48
CA PRO A 103 -20.19 8.15 -4.16
C PRO A 103 -20.24 7.06 -3.06
N ILE A 104 -19.07 6.61 -2.67
CA ILE A 104 -18.76 5.54 -1.73
C ILE A 104 -18.11 6.25 -0.57
N SER A 105 -18.62 6.01 0.64
CA SER A 105 -18.04 6.62 1.82
C SER A 105 -16.66 6.01 2.11
N GLU A 106 -15.73 6.87 2.48
CA GLU A 106 -14.39 6.53 2.96
C GLU A 106 -14.40 5.41 4.02
N LYS A 107 -15.37 5.47 4.95
CA LYS A 107 -15.60 4.44 5.97
C LYS A 107 -15.84 3.04 5.37
N LEU A 108 -16.54 2.93 4.24
CA LEU A 108 -16.76 1.65 3.57
C LEU A 108 -15.47 1.11 2.95
N ILE A 109 -14.62 1.98 2.42
CA ILE A 109 -13.33 1.59 1.84
C ILE A 109 -12.39 1.09 2.93
N PHE A 110 -12.25 1.84 4.03
CA PHE A 110 -11.48 1.36 5.19
C PHE A 110 -12.04 0.07 5.78
N LEU A 111 -13.36 -0.05 5.87
CA LEU A 111 -13.99 -1.30 6.30
C LEU A 111 -13.64 -2.46 5.36
N SER A 112 -13.62 -2.23 4.05
CA SER A 112 -13.27 -3.26 3.06
C SER A 112 -11.81 -3.73 3.23
N TYR A 113 -10.86 -2.81 3.40
CA TYR A 113 -9.47 -3.16 3.68
C TYR A 113 -9.30 -3.86 5.03
N GLY A 114 -10.03 -3.41 6.05
CA GLY A 114 -10.07 -4.05 7.36
C GLY A 114 -10.56 -5.49 7.28
N ILE A 115 -11.65 -5.74 6.53
CA ILE A 115 -12.19 -7.10 6.30
C ILE A 115 -11.16 -7.96 5.56
N LEU A 116 -10.56 -7.46 4.48
CA LEU A 116 -9.54 -8.19 3.72
C LEU A 116 -8.31 -8.50 4.58
N MET A 117 -7.88 -7.56 5.43
CA MET A 117 -6.77 -7.81 6.35
C MET A 117 -7.14 -8.91 7.36
N LEU A 118 -8.31 -8.80 7.99
CA LEU A 118 -8.79 -9.77 8.99
C LEU A 118 -9.00 -11.17 8.39
N SER A 119 -9.55 -11.28 7.18
CA SER A 119 -9.69 -12.58 6.52
C SER A 119 -8.33 -13.21 6.22
N GLY A 120 -7.34 -12.42 5.79
CA GLY A 120 -5.97 -12.91 5.63
C GLY A 120 -5.38 -13.43 6.93
N LEU A 121 -5.56 -12.68 8.03
CA LEU A 121 -5.09 -13.09 9.36
C LEU A 121 -5.74 -14.38 9.85
N ILE A 122 -7.03 -14.58 9.59
CA ILE A 122 -7.76 -15.79 10.00
C ILE A 122 -7.34 -16.99 9.14
N ILE A 123 -7.30 -16.83 7.81
CA ILE A 123 -6.98 -17.91 6.87
C ILE A 123 -5.54 -18.40 7.07
N PHE A 124 -4.59 -17.48 7.31
CA PHE A 124 -3.17 -17.81 7.43
C PHE A 124 -2.66 -17.78 8.87
N ARG A 125 -3.54 -17.82 9.87
CA ARG A 125 -3.21 -17.71 11.30
C ARG A 125 -2.08 -18.64 11.71
N ASP A 126 -2.21 -19.94 11.44
CA ASP A 126 -1.26 -20.94 11.89
C ASP A 126 0.10 -20.77 11.20
N TYR A 127 0.09 -20.36 9.92
CA TYR A 127 1.31 -20.05 9.18
C TYR A 127 2.04 -18.84 9.77
N ILE A 128 1.30 -17.75 10.03
CA ILE A 128 1.86 -16.53 10.60
C ILE A 128 2.43 -16.78 12.01
N LEU A 129 1.74 -17.54 12.85
CA LEU A 129 2.17 -17.77 14.23
C LEU A 129 3.32 -18.78 14.36
N MET A 130 3.41 -19.77 13.47
CA MET A 130 4.34 -20.88 13.62
C MET A 130 5.54 -20.82 12.66
N GLN A 131 5.41 -20.15 11.51
CA GLN A 131 6.40 -20.20 10.42
C GLN A 131 7.03 -18.85 10.09
N THR A 132 6.50 -17.75 10.63
CA THR A 132 7.02 -16.41 10.36
C THR A 132 7.33 -15.64 11.64
N ASP A 133 8.01 -14.50 11.50
CA ASP A 133 8.25 -13.61 12.62
C ASP A 133 7.02 -12.75 12.89
N PHE A 134 6.11 -13.29 13.70
CA PHE A 134 4.87 -12.64 14.08
C PHE A 134 5.10 -11.25 14.69
N PHE A 135 6.21 -11.03 15.40
CA PHE A 135 6.46 -9.76 16.07
C PHE A 135 6.69 -8.63 15.06
N VAL A 136 7.43 -8.89 13.98
CA VAL A 136 7.64 -7.90 12.91
C VAL A 136 6.33 -7.60 12.17
N PHE A 137 5.53 -8.63 11.90
CA PHE A 137 4.21 -8.43 11.28
C PHE A 137 3.27 -7.61 12.17
N PHE A 138 3.19 -7.98 13.45
CA PHE A 138 2.32 -7.33 14.42
C PHE A 138 2.73 -5.86 14.64
N THR A 139 4.02 -5.57 14.74
CA THR A 139 4.49 -4.18 14.88
C THR A 139 4.16 -3.34 13.66
N ALA A 140 4.36 -3.86 12.44
CA ALA A 140 3.94 -3.18 11.20
C ALA A 140 2.43 -2.90 11.19
N PHE A 141 1.63 -3.89 11.57
CA PHE A 141 0.18 -3.76 11.66
C PHE A 141 -0.27 -2.73 12.70
N VAL A 142 0.37 -2.71 13.88
CA VAL A 142 0.09 -1.72 14.93
C VAL A 142 0.40 -0.31 14.44
N PHE A 143 1.52 -0.09 13.76
CA PHE A 143 1.85 1.23 13.21
C PHE A 143 0.84 1.70 12.16
N LEU A 144 0.41 0.83 11.25
CA LEU A 144 -0.66 1.17 10.29
C LEU A 144 -1.97 1.49 11.02
N GLY A 145 -2.34 0.72 12.04
CA GLY A 145 -3.52 0.98 12.86
C GLY A 145 -3.45 2.31 13.62
N LEU A 146 -2.27 2.64 14.18
CA LEU A 146 -2.05 3.92 14.86
C LEU A 146 -2.20 5.10 13.90
N SER A 147 -1.73 4.99 12.65
CA SER A 147 -1.95 6.01 11.63
C SER A 147 -3.44 6.28 11.41
N ILE A 148 -4.24 5.23 11.21
CA ILE A 148 -5.71 5.35 11.05
C ILE A 148 -6.37 5.97 12.28
N VAL A 149 -5.91 5.63 13.49
CA VAL A 149 -6.44 6.21 14.73
C VAL A 149 -6.12 7.71 14.82
N VAL A 150 -4.92 8.13 14.44
CA VAL A 150 -4.54 9.55 14.43
C VAL A 150 -5.39 10.34 13.43
N ASP A 151 -5.59 9.80 12.23
CA ASP A 151 -6.46 10.38 11.21
C ASP A 151 -7.93 10.47 11.69
N SER A 152 -8.48 9.38 12.21
CA SER A 152 -9.87 9.34 12.70
C SER A 152 -10.13 10.29 13.88
N LEU A 153 -9.10 10.58 14.69
CA LEU A 153 -9.17 11.49 15.83
C LEU A 153 -8.65 12.91 15.52
N GLN A 154 -8.48 13.26 14.24
CA GLN A 154 -7.85 14.51 13.84
C GLN A 154 -8.45 15.75 14.51
N HIS A 155 -9.78 15.86 14.56
CA HIS A 155 -10.48 17.01 15.17
C HIS A 155 -10.28 17.11 16.69
N GLN A 156 -10.01 15.98 17.35
CA GLN A 156 -9.77 15.94 18.79
C GLN A 156 -8.30 16.19 19.11
N LEU A 157 -7.38 15.72 18.26
CA LEU A 157 -5.93 15.82 18.49
C LEU A 157 -5.33 17.15 18.05
N GLN A 158 -5.83 17.73 16.95
CA GLN A 158 -5.30 18.96 16.36
C GLN A 158 -5.25 20.15 17.34
N PRO A 159 -6.25 20.41 18.21
CA PRO A 159 -6.18 21.49 19.19
C PRO A 159 -5.09 21.34 20.26
N PHE A 160 -4.68 20.10 20.56
CA PHE A 160 -3.68 19.82 21.61
C PHE A 160 -2.26 19.69 21.06
N LEU A 161 -2.11 19.07 19.88
CA LEU A 161 -0.80 18.76 19.29
C LEU A 161 -0.37 19.76 18.21
N GLY A 162 -1.32 20.52 17.64
CA GLY A 162 -1.08 21.31 16.44
C GLY A 162 -1.11 20.45 15.16
N GLU A 163 -1.25 21.11 14.02
CA GLU A 163 -1.41 20.46 12.71
C GLU A 163 -0.15 19.69 12.27
N ASP A 164 1.02 20.33 12.34
CA ASP A 164 2.27 19.74 11.87
C ASP A 164 2.66 18.46 12.63
N ILE A 165 2.51 18.46 13.96
CA ILE A 165 2.84 17.30 14.78
C ILE A 165 1.83 16.18 14.55
N ARG A 166 0.54 16.51 14.38
CA ARG A 166 -0.49 15.53 14.05
C ARG A 166 -0.19 14.83 12.72
N ILE A 167 0.09 15.61 11.67
CA ILE A 167 0.44 15.08 10.34
C ILE A 167 1.72 14.23 10.43
N LEU A 168 2.74 14.70 11.15
CA LEU A 168 3.98 13.93 11.34
C LEU A 168 3.73 12.58 12.03
N LEU A 169 2.83 12.53 13.02
CA LEU A 169 2.47 11.28 13.68
C LEU A 169 1.69 10.35 12.75
N GLU A 170 0.71 10.89 12.03
CA GLU A 170 -0.11 10.14 11.08
C GLU A 170 0.75 9.51 9.97
N ASP A 171 1.51 10.33 9.24
CA ASP A 171 2.38 9.92 8.14
C ASP A 171 3.58 9.12 8.63
N GLY A 172 4.11 9.47 9.80
CA GLY A 172 5.23 8.76 10.42
C GLY A 172 4.84 7.33 10.78
N PHE A 173 3.71 7.14 11.46
CA PHE A 173 3.19 5.81 11.76
C PHE A 173 2.85 5.03 10.50
N LYS A 174 2.24 5.68 9.49
CA LYS A 174 2.00 5.04 8.19
C LYS A 174 3.30 4.53 7.58
N PHE A 175 4.32 5.38 7.52
CA PHE A 175 5.61 5.04 6.94
C PHE A 175 6.32 3.90 7.71
N PHE A 176 6.35 3.94 9.04
CA PHE A 176 6.90 2.84 9.84
C PHE A 176 6.14 1.53 9.62
N GLY A 177 4.82 1.60 9.50
CA GLY A 177 3.97 0.47 9.15
C GLY A 177 4.32 -0.14 7.80
N ILE A 178 4.46 0.69 6.75
CA ILE A 178 4.80 0.25 5.40
C ILE A 178 6.21 -0.37 5.36
N VAL A 179 7.21 0.27 5.97
CA VAL A 179 8.59 -0.24 6.00
C VAL A 179 8.66 -1.56 6.78
N GLY A 180 7.96 -1.66 7.91
CA GLY A 180 7.85 -2.90 8.67
C GLY A 180 7.17 -4.01 7.89
N TRP A 181 6.11 -3.67 7.14
CA TRP A 181 5.38 -4.59 6.27
C TRP A 181 6.29 -5.16 5.18
N PHE A 182 7.02 -4.29 4.47
CA PHE A 182 8.05 -4.70 3.51
C PHE A 182 9.11 -5.59 4.16
N GLY A 183 9.65 -5.18 5.31
CA GLY A 183 10.68 -5.92 6.02
C GLY A 183 10.24 -7.32 6.43
N TYR A 184 8.98 -7.47 6.86
CA TYR A 184 8.38 -8.76 7.16
C TYR A 184 8.33 -9.68 5.94
N PHE A 185 7.77 -9.22 4.80
CA PHE A 185 7.69 -10.06 3.60
C PHE A 185 9.06 -10.35 3.00
N ALA A 186 10.00 -9.40 3.05
CA ALA A 186 11.40 -9.60 2.69
C ALA A 186 12.03 -10.75 3.50
N LYS A 187 11.82 -10.75 4.82
CA LYS A 187 12.33 -11.80 5.71
C LYS A 187 11.71 -13.17 5.41
N VAL A 188 10.40 -13.24 5.21
CA VAL A 188 9.69 -14.49 4.87
C VAL A 188 10.23 -15.07 3.56
N CYS A 189 10.30 -14.26 2.50
CA CYS A 189 10.78 -14.70 1.19
C CYS A 189 12.25 -15.14 1.27
N LEU A 190 13.12 -14.33 1.89
CA LEU A 190 14.55 -14.63 2.01
C LEU A 190 14.83 -15.94 2.77
N THR A 191 14.10 -16.16 3.86
CA THR A 191 14.22 -17.40 4.66
C THR A 191 13.87 -18.61 3.81
N LYS A 192 12.81 -18.51 3.01
CA LYS A 192 12.39 -19.60 2.13
C LYS A 192 13.37 -19.84 0.98
N PHE A 193 13.84 -18.78 0.31
CA PHE A 193 14.83 -18.91 -0.76
C PHE A 193 16.12 -19.59 -0.26
N ARG A 194 16.59 -19.22 0.93
CA ARG A 194 17.79 -19.83 1.54
C ARG A 194 17.60 -21.31 1.88
N ALA A 195 16.39 -21.72 2.27
CA ALA A 195 16.08 -23.13 2.54
C ALA A 195 15.91 -23.97 1.27
N SER A 196 15.83 -23.34 0.09
CA SER A 196 15.63 -24.00 -1.21
C SER A 196 16.92 -24.22 -2.00
N VAL A 197 18.06 -23.73 -1.49
CA VAL A 197 19.42 -23.89 -2.05
C VAL A 197 20.16 -24.94 -1.22
#